data_AF-A0A0V0UTF1-F1
#
_entry.id   AF-A0A0V0UTF1-F1
#
_cell.length_a   1.000
_cell.length_b   1.000
_cell.length_c   1.000
_cell.angle_alpha   90.00
_cell.angle_beta   90.00
_cell.angle_gamma   90.00
#
_symmetry.space_group_name_H-M   'P 1'
#
loop_
_entity.id
_entity.type
_entity.pdbx_description
1 polymer ?
#
loop_
_entity_poly.entity_id
_entity_poly.type
_entity_poly.pdbx_seq_one_letter_code
_entity_poly.pdbx_strand_id
1 'polypeptide(L)'
;MFLLALFWSTFLLIYASPPNEIAYSEISSVINETNLCENGGQLVVEQNFSRCQCLTGYIGKNCQFKDPCIENPCKNGGNCTYNINPNDAISLSCSCPEGIDCDAAAILSCQENPCQNDGICVVESGCICVGGFTGTFCEDDIDECQMDVCEHGECINRIGGYSCECYENYYGKDCSLHSNNCSCENGMLKNNTDDERCLCKVGYTGQCCEVNIDDCLHHQCQHDAICIDEIANYTCQCSGNYHGRYCEDVLLVEHNQTAAVHNYNVEKNIYKKKSSRSNTNCMSLTRFVLNEQRKVPGATGDFTTLMNAITTAVKCISSAVRKAGMANLYGMMGTTNVQGEEVKKIDVLSNELMINQLSSSFTVCAMVSEENANVIEVSKKKQGKYIVVFDPLDGSSNIDCCISVGTIFGVYRKFSDDAFSMNDLLQPGRKMVAAGYALYGSATVLVLTSGKGVNGFTLDPAVGEFILTHPNIRIKPRGNIYSLNESLTKYWNAATVEYVKSKKALNNDNDEPYQARYVGSMVADVHRTLLYGGIFLYPSTTKNPNGKLRLLYECFPMAMIVEQAGGMATTGTTPLLDLKPQSIHERTPCILGSKQDVEEYISFVNKCKF
;
A
#
# COMPACT_ATOMS: atom_id res chain seq x y z
N MET A 1 88.64 -15.92 8.74
CA MET A 1 87.43 -15.81 9.61
C MET A 1 86.24 -16.23 8.74
N PHE A 2 85.58 -17.34 9.07
CA PHE A 2 84.26 -17.36 9.76
C PHE A 2 83.19 -16.57 8.98
N LEU A 3 82.02 -17.06 8.52
CA LEU A 3 81.32 -18.38 8.49
C LEU A 3 80.50 -18.42 7.16
N LEU A 4 79.89 -19.51 6.65
CA LEU A 4 79.78 -20.93 7.04
C LEU A 4 79.76 -21.80 5.75
N ALA A 5 78.97 -22.89 5.65
CA ALA A 5 78.79 -23.71 4.45
C ALA A 5 77.39 -24.39 4.38
N LEU A 6 77.10 -24.99 3.21
CA LEU A 6 76.04 -25.98 2.87
C LEU A 6 74.63 -25.47 2.50
N PHE A 7 74.23 -25.77 1.25
CA PHE A 7 73.01 -26.50 0.77
C PHE A 7 72.80 -26.17 -0.73
N TRP A 8 73.38 -26.94 -1.66
CA TRP A 8 72.75 -28.05 -2.40
C TRP A 8 71.55 -27.67 -3.31
N SER A 9 71.76 -27.58 -4.63
CA SER A 9 71.26 -28.55 -5.65
C SER A 9 71.11 -27.97 -7.07
N THR A 10 71.86 -28.58 -8.00
CA THR A 10 71.59 -28.80 -9.44
C THR A 10 70.49 -28.01 -10.18
N PHE A 11 70.86 -27.28 -11.26
CA PHE A 11 70.01 -27.19 -12.46
C PHE A 11 70.82 -26.92 -13.76
N LEU A 12 70.48 -27.68 -14.80
CA LEU A 12 70.81 -27.58 -16.25
C LEU A 12 72.28 -27.43 -16.73
N LEU A 13 72.70 -28.44 -17.51
CA LEU A 13 73.87 -28.45 -18.39
C LEU A 13 73.42 -28.77 -19.84
N ILE A 14 74.14 -28.18 -20.80
CA ILE A 14 74.43 -28.68 -22.15
C ILE A 14 73.32 -28.61 -23.24
N TYR A 15 73.59 -27.75 -24.22
CA TYR A 15 73.13 -27.82 -25.60
C TYR A 15 73.76 -29.01 -26.35
N ALA A 16 72.96 -29.80 -27.07
CA ALA A 16 73.35 -30.45 -28.33
C ALA A 16 72.11 -30.89 -29.13
N SER A 17 72.21 -30.83 -30.46
CA SER A 17 71.25 -31.14 -31.55
C SER A 17 70.47 -32.46 -31.40
N PRO A 18 69.41 -32.73 -32.23
CA PRO A 18 69.63 -33.34 -33.56
C PRO A 18 68.51 -32.96 -34.60
N PRO A 19 68.07 -33.76 -35.62
CA PRO A 19 68.03 -33.25 -37.01
C PRO A 19 66.73 -33.61 -37.79
N ASN A 20 66.83 -33.61 -39.13
CA ASN A 20 65.99 -34.26 -40.15
C ASN A 20 64.69 -33.55 -40.59
N GLU A 21 64.76 -33.10 -41.84
CA GLU A 21 63.62 -32.98 -42.75
C GLU A 21 62.94 -34.36 -42.92
N ILE A 22 61.61 -34.38 -42.94
CA ILE A 22 60.83 -35.40 -43.65
C ILE A 22 59.96 -34.66 -44.67
N ALA A 23 59.82 -35.25 -45.85
CA ALA A 23 59.40 -34.57 -47.07
C ALA A 23 57.96 -34.02 -47.04
N TYR A 24 57.82 -32.83 -47.62
CA TYR A 24 56.57 -32.12 -47.90
C TYR A 24 55.82 -32.77 -49.10
N SER A 25 55.56 -34.09 -49.08
CA SER A 25 55.03 -34.79 -50.26
C SER A 25 54.05 -35.96 -50.07
N GLU A 26 53.77 -36.46 -48.86
CA GLU A 26 52.91 -37.66 -48.66
C GLU A 26 51.74 -37.52 -47.66
N ILE A 27 51.21 -36.31 -47.46
CA ILE A 27 49.85 -36.11 -46.88
C ILE A 27 49.02 -35.21 -47.81
N SER A 28 49.07 -35.47 -49.11
CA SER A 28 48.33 -34.74 -50.15
C SER A 28 47.21 -35.58 -50.80
N SER A 29 46.75 -36.66 -50.15
CA SER A 29 45.94 -37.69 -50.82
C SER A 29 44.79 -38.28 -49.99
N VAL A 30 44.35 -37.66 -48.88
CA VAL A 30 43.18 -38.13 -48.10
C VAL A 30 42.24 -37.02 -47.58
N ILE A 31 42.42 -35.74 -47.94
CA ILE A 31 41.46 -34.67 -47.56
C ILE A 31 41.13 -33.77 -48.76
N ASN A 32 40.38 -34.31 -49.72
CA ASN A 32 39.66 -33.49 -50.69
C ASN A 32 38.32 -34.14 -51.09
N GLU A 33 37.50 -34.47 -50.10
CA GLU A 33 36.05 -34.57 -50.27
C GLU A 33 35.36 -33.87 -49.08
N THR A 34 34.48 -32.92 -49.41
CA THR A 34 33.55 -32.16 -48.54
C THR A 34 34.13 -31.26 -47.42
N ASN A 35 33.35 -30.23 -47.04
CA ASN A 35 33.63 -29.38 -45.88
C ASN A 35 33.58 -30.27 -44.62
N LEU A 36 34.74 -30.61 -44.06
CA LEU A 36 34.80 -31.44 -42.85
C LEU A 36 34.23 -30.74 -41.61
N CYS A 37 34.17 -29.40 -41.64
CA CYS A 37 33.58 -28.57 -40.60
C CYS A 37 32.39 -27.80 -41.15
N GLU A 38 31.24 -27.96 -40.50
CA GLU A 38 29.98 -27.30 -40.81
C GLU A 38 29.81 -26.01 -39.99
N ASN A 39 28.75 -25.25 -40.29
CA ASN A 39 28.30 -24.09 -39.52
C ASN A 39 29.39 -23.02 -39.22
N GLY A 40 30.36 -22.87 -40.12
CA GLY A 40 31.47 -21.91 -39.98
C GLY A 40 32.58 -22.36 -39.03
N GLY A 41 32.61 -23.62 -38.61
CA GLY A 41 33.72 -24.19 -37.84
C GLY A 41 35.04 -24.17 -38.62
N GLN A 42 36.14 -23.88 -37.92
CA GLN A 42 37.47 -23.80 -38.52
C GLN A 42 38.19 -25.16 -38.40
N LEU A 43 38.72 -25.67 -39.52
CA LEU A 43 39.54 -26.88 -39.50
C LEU A 43 40.92 -26.58 -38.89
N VAL A 44 41.28 -27.31 -37.83
CA VAL A 44 42.59 -27.24 -37.18
C VAL A 44 43.32 -28.56 -37.46
N VAL A 45 44.52 -28.46 -38.02
CA VAL A 45 45.40 -29.61 -38.29
C VAL A 45 46.51 -29.62 -37.25
N GLU A 46 46.52 -30.64 -36.40
CA GLU A 46 47.58 -30.92 -35.44
C GLU A 46 48.47 -32.05 -36.00
N GLN A 47 49.67 -32.25 -35.44
CA GLN A 47 50.76 -33.01 -36.09
C GLN A 47 50.44 -34.46 -36.51
N ASN A 48 49.37 -35.07 -36.00
CA ASN A 48 48.91 -36.42 -36.37
C ASN A 48 47.39 -36.55 -36.65
N PHE A 49 46.60 -35.48 -36.55
CA PHE A 49 45.15 -35.54 -36.79
C PHE A 49 44.54 -34.15 -37.06
N SER A 50 43.38 -34.13 -37.71
CA SER A 50 42.57 -32.93 -37.91
C SER A 50 41.30 -32.96 -37.05
N ARG A 51 40.88 -31.78 -36.58
CA ARG A 51 39.62 -31.60 -35.83
C ARG A 51 39.00 -30.25 -36.17
N CYS A 52 37.69 -30.14 -36.01
CA CYS A 52 37.00 -28.86 -36.15
C CYS A 52 37.01 -28.08 -34.83
N GLN A 53 37.24 -26.77 -34.94
CA GLN A 53 37.02 -25.80 -33.87
C GLN A 53 35.74 -25.05 -34.17
N CYS A 54 34.70 -25.31 -33.38
CA CYS A 54 33.36 -24.77 -33.63
C CYS A 54 33.22 -23.32 -33.19
N LEU A 55 32.38 -22.57 -33.90
CA LEU A 55 31.91 -21.26 -33.45
C LEU A 55 30.96 -21.43 -32.26
N THR A 56 30.86 -20.39 -31.42
CA THR A 56 29.99 -20.37 -30.25
C THR A 56 28.56 -20.74 -30.62
N GLY A 57 28.02 -21.78 -29.98
CA GLY A 57 26.68 -22.32 -30.27
C GLY A 57 26.63 -23.48 -31.25
N TYR A 58 27.77 -24.02 -31.69
CA TYR A 58 27.84 -25.26 -32.47
C TYR A 58 28.77 -26.29 -31.82
N ILE A 59 28.39 -27.56 -31.93
CA ILE A 59 29.02 -28.71 -31.27
C ILE A 59 29.07 -29.93 -32.20
N GLY A 60 29.75 -30.99 -31.77
CA GLY A 60 29.99 -32.20 -32.55
C GLY A 60 31.35 -32.21 -33.24
N LYS A 61 31.79 -33.39 -33.67
CA LYS A 61 33.12 -33.62 -34.27
C LYS A 61 33.40 -32.73 -35.49
N ASN A 62 32.34 -32.42 -36.23
CA ASN A 62 32.36 -31.63 -37.46
C ASN A 62 31.59 -30.29 -37.29
N CYS A 63 31.25 -29.89 -36.05
CA CYS A 63 30.40 -28.71 -35.77
C CYS A 63 29.00 -28.78 -36.41
N GLN A 64 28.50 -29.99 -36.68
CA GLN A 64 27.28 -30.24 -37.44
C GLN A 64 25.99 -29.96 -36.65
N PHE A 65 26.07 -29.78 -35.33
CA PHE A 65 24.90 -29.58 -34.46
C PHE A 65 24.91 -28.21 -33.79
N LYS A 66 23.73 -27.59 -33.63
CA LYS A 66 23.56 -26.44 -32.72
C LYS A 66 23.68 -26.95 -31.27
N ASP A 67 24.38 -26.22 -30.41
CA ASP A 67 24.46 -26.51 -28.98
C ASP A 67 23.05 -26.44 -28.36
N PRO A 68 22.51 -27.55 -27.80
CA PRO A 68 21.17 -27.54 -27.24
C PRO A 68 21.10 -26.80 -25.90
N CYS A 69 22.23 -26.55 -25.23
CA CYS A 69 22.29 -25.85 -23.95
C CYS A 69 22.49 -24.33 -24.09
N ILE A 70 22.69 -23.77 -25.29
CA ILE A 70 23.03 -22.33 -25.46
C ILE A 70 21.94 -21.37 -24.97
N GLU A 71 20.67 -21.76 -25.07
CA GLU A 71 19.51 -21.01 -24.54
C GLU A 71 19.03 -21.57 -23.19
N ASN A 72 19.77 -22.53 -22.61
CA ASN A 72 19.45 -23.35 -21.43
C ASN A 72 17.98 -23.85 -21.37
N PRO A 73 17.66 -25.01 -21.99
CA PRO A 73 16.30 -25.56 -22.01
C PRO A 73 15.88 -26.22 -20.68
N CYS A 74 16.77 -26.32 -19.69
CA CYS A 74 16.42 -26.81 -18.35
C CYS A 74 15.61 -25.74 -17.61
N LYS A 75 14.41 -26.09 -17.15
CA LYS A 75 13.55 -25.15 -16.44
C LYS A 75 14.10 -24.86 -15.04
N ASN A 76 13.53 -23.84 -14.41
CA ASN A 76 13.75 -23.50 -12.99
C ASN A 76 15.24 -23.30 -12.62
N GLY A 77 16.05 -22.83 -13.58
CA GLY A 77 17.48 -22.54 -13.38
C GLY A 77 18.39 -23.78 -13.34
N GLY A 78 17.89 -24.94 -13.77
CA GLY A 78 18.69 -26.17 -13.85
C GLY A 78 19.94 -26.00 -14.74
N ASN A 79 21.02 -26.67 -14.36
CA ASN A 79 22.27 -26.65 -15.11
C ASN A 79 22.24 -27.70 -16.22
N CYS A 80 22.24 -27.23 -17.47
CA CYS A 80 22.16 -28.06 -18.67
C CYS A 80 23.51 -28.71 -19.01
N THR A 81 23.46 -30.00 -19.30
CA THR A 81 24.57 -30.77 -19.85
C THR A 81 24.07 -31.60 -21.04
N TYR A 82 24.95 -31.91 -21.99
CA TYR A 82 24.63 -32.77 -23.12
C TYR A 82 25.71 -33.84 -23.32
N ASN A 83 25.33 -34.96 -23.93
CA ASN A 83 26.24 -36.01 -24.37
C ASN A 83 25.96 -36.35 -25.84
N ILE A 84 27.01 -36.59 -26.62
CA ILE A 84 26.90 -37.06 -28.01
C ILE A 84 27.06 -38.57 -27.98
N ASN A 85 26.02 -39.30 -28.35
CA ASN A 85 26.00 -40.76 -28.34
C ASN A 85 26.76 -41.31 -29.58
N PRO A 86 27.22 -42.57 -29.57
CA PRO A 86 27.98 -43.16 -30.68
C PRO A 86 27.28 -43.17 -32.05
N ASN A 87 25.96 -42.93 -32.08
CA ASN A 87 25.13 -42.85 -33.27
C ASN A 87 24.90 -41.38 -33.72
N ASP A 88 25.74 -40.45 -33.29
CA ASP A 88 25.62 -39.00 -33.54
C ASP A 88 24.31 -38.35 -33.02
N ALA A 89 23.55 -39.05 -32.17
CA ALA A 89 22.37 -38.52 -31.49
C ALA A 89 22.78 -37.78 -30.22
N ILE A 90 22.26 -36.56 -30.01
CA ILE A 90 22.52 -35.79 -28.79
C ILE A 90 21.48 -36.14 -27.71
N SER A 91 21.93 -36.55 -26.52
CA SER A 91 21.09 -36.63 -25.33
C SER A 91 21.37 -35.45 -24.40
N LEU A 92 20.29 -34.88 -23.85
CA LEU A 92 20.33 -33.75 -22.92
C LEU A 92 20.05 -34.25 -21.50
N SER A 93 20.69 -33.63 -20.51
CA SER A 93 20.54 -33.96 -19.09
C SER A 93 20.60 -32.69 -18.24
N CYS A 94 19.57 -32.47 -17.43
CA CYS A 94 19.47 -31.36 -16.50
C CYS A 94 19.94 -31.80 -15.11
N SER A 95 20.81 -31.00 -14.48
CA SER A 95 21.26 -31.21 -13.09
C SER A 95 20.78 -30.04 -12.23
N CYS A 96 20.10 -30.34 -11.12
CA CYS A 96 19.21 -29.38 -10.47
C CYS A 96 19.51 -29.27 -8.97
N PRO A 97 19.42 -28.07 -8.36
CA PRO A 97 19.73 -27.88 -6.94
C PRO A 97 18.81 -28.70 -6.03
N GLU A 98 19.32 -29.07 -4.86
CA GLU A 98 18.60 -29.88 -3.88
C GLU A 98 17.31 -29.15 -3.43
N GLY A 99 16.15 -29.78 -3.68
CA GLY A 99 14.82 -29.19 -3.41
C GLY A 99 14.12 -28.53 -4.62
N ILE A 100 14.71 -28.49 -5.81
CA ILE A 100 14.09 -27.90 -7.02
C ILE A 100 13.84 -28.97 -8.10
N ASP A 101 12.57 -29.13 -8.50
CA ASP A 101 12.17 -29.86 -9.71
C ASP A 101 12.34 -28.95 -10.95
N CYS A 102 13.08 -29.45 -11.95
CA CYS A 102 13.43 -28.77 -13.19
C CYS A 102 12.75 -29.35 -14.44
N ASP A 103 11.95 -30.41 -14.28
CA ASP A 103 11.07 -30.96 -15.31
C ASP A 103 9.62 -30.42 -15.17
N ALA A 104 9.23 -30.03 -13.95
CA ALA A 104 7.95 -29.37 -13.62
C ALA A 104 7.62 -28.14 -14.50
N ALA A 105 6.37 -27.67 -14.48
CA ALA A 105 5.99 -26.43 -15.17
C ALA A 105 6.86 -25.25 -14.68
N ALA A 106 7.22 -24.34 -15.59
CA ALA A 106 8.14 -23.26 -15.29
C ALA A 106 7.61 -22.35 -14.17
N ILE A 107 8.48 -21.98 -13.21
CA ILE A 107 8.12 -21.06 -12.12
C ILE A 107 7.50 -19.79 -12.70
N LEU A 108 6.34 -19.46 -12.13
CA LEU A 108 5.42 -18.46 -12.61
C LEU A 108 6.04 -17.06 -12.57
N SER A 109 6.43 -16.51 -13.72
CA SER A 109 6.88 -15.12 -13.76
C SER A 109 5.67 -14.19 -13.64
N CYS A 110 5.58 -13.46 -12.53
CA CYS A 110 4.51 -12.48 -12.26
C CYS A 110 4.58 -11.21 -13.13
N GLN A 111 5.15 -11.31 -14.33
CA GLN A 111 5.36 -10.20 -15.25
C GLN A 111 4.06 -9.74 -15.94
N GLU A 112 3.05 -10.61 -16.03
CA GLU A 112 1.71 -10.31 -16.58
C GLU A 112 0.54 -10.70 -15.65
N ASN A 113 0.81 -11.02 -14.37
CA ASN A 113 -0.12 -11.62 -13.39
C ASN A 113 -1.05 -12.73 -13.94
N PRO A 114 -0.55 -13.97 -14.05
CA PRO A 114 -1.32 -15.11 -14.58
C PRO A 114 -2.41 -15.68 -13.64
N CYS A 115 -2.64 -15.06 -12.46
CA CYS A 115 -3.68 -15.48 -11.53
C CYS A 115 -5.04 -14.90 -11.94
N GLN A 116 -6.07 -15.75 -11.92
CA GLN A 116 -7.47 -15.43 -12.15
C GLN A 116 -8.16 -15.01 -10.84
N ASN A 117 -9.41 -14.55 -10.93
CA ASN A 117 -10.27 -14.24 -9.78
C ASN A 117 -9.59 -13.39 -8.69
N ASP A 118 -8.92 -12.31 -9.12
CA ASP A 118 -8.14 -11.36 -8.30
C ASP A 118 -7.00 -11.97 -7.46
N GLY A 119 -6.56 -13.19 -7.83
CA GLY A 119 -5.41 -13.86 -7.22
C GLY A 119 -4.10 -13.07 -7.33
N ILE A 120 -3.25 -13.24 -6.32
CA ILE A 120 -1.98 -12.51 -6.18
C ILE A 120 -0.83 -13.42 -6.61
N CYS A 121 -0.20 -13.13 -7.75
CA CYS A 121 1.02 -13.84 -8.14
C CYS A 121 2.20 -13.44 -7.25
N VAL A 122 2.81 -14.45 -6.63
CA VAL A 122 4.05 -14.33 -5.86
C VAL A 122 5.15 -15.13 -6.55
N VAL A 123 6.24 -14.44 -6.90
CA VAL A 123 7.43 -15.08 -7.47
C VAL A 123 7.97 -16.09 -6.45
N GLU A 124 8.33 -17.28 -6.92
CA GLU A 124 8.72 -18.47 -6.11
C GLU A 124 7.56 -19.21 -5.39
N SER A 125 6.37 -18.61 -5.18
CA SER A 125 5.25 -19.26 -4.46
C SER A 125 3.99 -19.53 -5.28
N GLY A 126 3.87 -19.00 -6.50
CA GLY A 126 2.68 -19.19 -7.35
C GLY A 126 1.56 -18.20 -7.04
N CYS A 127 0.31 -18.57 -7.31
CA CYS A 127 -0.85 -17.72 -7.04
C CYS A 127 -1.40 -17.91 -5.63
N ILE A 128 -1.57 -16.81 -4.90
CA ILE A 128 -2.32 -16.77 -3.63
C ILE A 128 -3.74 -16.33 -3.94
N CYS A 129 -4.71 -17.21 -3.68
CA CYS A 129 -6.10 -16.99 -4.05
C CYS A 129 -6.86 -16.12 -3.04
N VAL A 130 -7.80 -15.34 -3.57
CA VAL A 130 -8.78 -14.61 -2.78
C VAL A 130 -9.82 -15.61 -2.26
N GLY A 131 -10.37 -15.36 -1.07
CA GLY A 131 -11.35 -16.27 -0.45
C GLY A 131 -12.54 -16.53 -1.37
N GLY A 132 -12.95 -17.80 -1.47
CA GLY A 132 -13.89 -18.31 -2.47
C GLY A 132 -13.21 -18.99 -3.67
N PHE A 133 -11.89 -18.91 -3.83
CA PHE A 133 -11.16 -19.51 -4.96
C PHE A 133 -9.94 -20.34 -4.55
N THR A 134 -9.62 -21.34 -5.38
CA THR A 134 -8.51 -22.29 -5.23
C THR A 134 -7.93 -22.64 -6.61
N GLY A 135 -6.98 -23.58 -6.68
CA GLY A 135 -6.27 -23.95 -7.91
C GLY A 135 -4.89 -23.30 -8.04
N THR A 136 -4.14 -23.66 -9.08
CA THR A 136 -2.74 -23.21 -9.26
C THR A 136 -2.66 -21.76 -9.74
N PHE A 137 -3.71 -21.30 -10.41
CA PHE A 137 -3.91 -19.94 -10.92
C PHE A 137 -5.18 -19.29 -10.37
N CYS A 138 -5.74 -19.81 -9.27
CA CYS A 138 -7.01 -19.34 -8.70
C CYS A 138 -8.19 -19.46 -9.68
N GLU A 139 -8.14 -20.45 -10.57
CA GLU A 139 -9.12 -20.75 -11.59
C GLU A 139 -10.34 -21.51 -11.07
N ASP A 140 -10.19 -22.22 -9.95
CA ASP A 140 -11.22 -23.08 -9.38
C ASP A 140 -12.03 -22.34 -8.32
N ASP A 141 -13.35 -22.51 -8.35
CA ASP A 141 -14.30 -22.03 -7.35
C ASP A 141 -14.30 -22.97 -6.13
N ILE A 142 -14.34 -22.43 -4.90
CA ILE A 142 -14.48 -23.25 -3.69
C ILE A 142 -15.96 -23.53 -3.45
N ASP A 143 -16.36 -24.79 -3.58
CA ASP A 143 -17.69 -25.26 -3.20
C ASP A 143 -17.84 -25.30 -1.66
N GLU A 144 -18.22 -24.17 -1.05
CA GLU A 144 -18.39 -24.11 0.41
C GLU A 144 -19.57 -24.94 0.92
N CYS A 145 -20.47 -25.39 0.04
CA CYS A 145 -21.56 -26.29 0.41
C CYS A 145 -21.06 -27.68 0.83
N GLN A 146 -19.80 -28.04 0.57
CA GLN A 146 -19.16 -29.25 1.12
C GLN A 146 -18.70 -29.11 2.58
N MET A 147 -18.85 -27.92 3.18
CA MET A 147 -18.48 -27.62 4.56
C MET A 147 -19.69 -27.44 5.50
N ASP A 148 -20.89 -27.89 5.08
CA ASP A 148 -22.14 -27.80 5.85
C ASP A 148 -22.44 -26.39 6.42
N VAL A 149 -22.25 -25.36 5.58
CA VAL A 149 -22.33 -23.93 5.97
C VAL A 149 -23.75 -23.39 6.19
N CYS A 150 -24.78 -24.19 5.93
CA CYS A 150 -26.19 -23.86 6.17
C CYS A 150 -26.75 -24.82 7.22
N GLU A 151 -27.12 -24.35 8.42
CA GLU A 151 -27.59 -25.23 9.49
C GLU A 151 -28.97 -25.84 9.18
N HIS A 152 -29.90 -25.01 8.71
CA HIS A 152 -31.29 -25.38 8.44
C HIS A 152 -31.76 -24.84 7.09
N GLY A 153 -31.03 -25.17 6.02
CA GLY A 153 -31.40 -24.85 4.65
C GLY A 153 -30.62 -25.66 3.61
N GLU A 154 -31.05 -25.61 2.36
CA GLU A 154 -30.26 -26.14 1.24
C GLU A 154 -29.18 -25.13 0.85
N CYS A 155 -27.93 -25.58 0.78
CA CYS A 155 -26.82 -24.74 0.34
C CYS A 155 -26.73 -24.70 -1.18
N ILE A 156 -26.61 -23.50 -1.75
CA ILE A 156 -26.38 -23.26 -3.17
C ILE A 156 -25.03 -22.59 -3.33
N ASN A 157 -24.08 -23.31 -3.93
CA ASN A 157 -22.76 -22.75 -4.25
C ASN A 157 -22.89 -21.70 -5.36
N ARG A 158 -22.08 -20.63 -5.27
CA ARG A 158 -21.95 -19.61 -6.33
C ARG A 158 -20.49 -19.24 -6.49
N ILE A 159 -20.18 -18.66 -7.64
CA ILE A 159 -18.82 -18.25 -7.97
C ILE A 159 -18.33 -17.21 -6.95
N GLY A 160 -17.32 -17.58 -6.16
CA GLY A 160 -16.73 -16.79 -5.08
C GLY A 160 -17.52 -16.75 -3.77
N GLY A 161 -18.48 -17.65 -3.54
CA GLY A 161 -19.21 -17.76 -2.27
C GLY A 161 -20.60 -18.42 -2.35
N TYR A 162 -21.07 -18.99 -1.25
CA TYR A 162 -22.40 -19.64 -1.17
C TYR A 162 -23.61 -18.74 -0.84
N SER A 163 -24.82 -19.30 -1.00
CA SER A 163 -26.08 -18.80 -0.43
C SER A 163 -26.96 -19.94 0.10
N CYS A 164 -27.63 -19.78 1.23
CA CYS A 164 -28.56 -20.77 1.77
C CYS A 164 -30.02 -20.47 1.41
N GLU A 165 -30.78 -21.49 0.99
CA GLU A 165 -32.25 -21.47 0.92
C GLU A 165 -32.81 -22.14 2.19
N CYS A 166 -33.25 -21.33 3.15
CA CYS A 166 -33.65 -21.82 4.47
C CYS A 166 -34.95 -22.64 4.44
N TYR A 167 -34.99 -23.68 5.27
CA TYR A 167 -36.19 -24.49 5.49
C TYR A 167 -37.30 -23.67 6.17
N GLU A 168 -38.53 -24.18 6.09
CA GLU A 168 -39.71 -23.53 6.66
C GLU A 168 -39.49 -23.18 8.14
N ASN A 169 -39.76 -21.93 8.51
CA ASN A 169 -39.48 -21.32 9.82
C ASN A 169 -38.02 -20.98 10.18
N TYR A 170 -37.06 -21.16 9.27
CA TYR A 170 -35.67 -20.72 9.46
C TYR A 170 -35.28 -19.56 8.52
N TYR A 171 -34.34 -18.73 8.97
CA TYR A 171 -33.85 -17.56 8.22
C TYR A 171 -32.44 -17.11 8.69
N GLY A 172 -31.87 -16.11 8.03
CA GLY A 172 -30.49 -15.65 8.23
C GLY A 172 -29.54 -16.13 7.12
N LYS A 173 -28.29 -15.65 7.11
CA LYS A 173 -27.32 -15.96 6.04
C LYS A 173 -26.94 -17.45 5.99
N ASP A 174 -26.93 -18.10 7.16
CA ASP A 174 -26.57 -19.49 7.44
C ASP A 174 -27.78 -20.35 7.88
N CYS A 175 -29.00 -19.77 7.85
CA CYS A 175 -30.22 -20.37 8.35
C CYS A 175 -30.19 -20.82 9.84
N SER A 176 -29.39 -20.16 10.67
CA SER A 176 -29.29 -20.44 12.11
C SER A 176 -30.46 -19.88 12.95
N LEU A 177 -31.29 -18.99 12.41
CA LEU A 177 -32.35 -18.30 13.16
C LEU A 177 -33.73 -18.95 12.92
N HIS A 178 -34.52 -19.12 13.99
CA HIS A 178 -35.84 -19.78 13.95
C HIS A 178 -36.97 -18.82 14.35
N SER A 179 -38.09 -18.83 13.59
CA SER A 179 -39.27 -17.98 13.76
C SER A 179 -39.92 -17.98 15.16
N ASN A 180 -39.88 -19.10 15.91
CA ASN A 180 -40.43 -19.18 17.26
C ASN A 180 -39.75 -18.23 18.27
N ASN A 181 -38.66 -17.55 17.87
CA ASN A 181 -37.97 -16.51 18.64
C ASN A 181 -38.31 -15.08 18.15
N CYS A 182 -39.41 -14.89 17.39
CA CYS A 182 -39.86 -13.58 16.92
C CYS A 182 -40.35 -12.66 18.05
N SER A 183 -39.49 -11.73 18.48
CA SER A 183 -39.95 -10.46 19.03
C SER A 183 -40.45 -9.57 17.88
N CYS A 184 -41.77 -9.46 17.66
CA CYS A 184 -42.36 -8.58 16.62
C CYS A 184 -42.19 -7.07 16.94
N GLU A 185 -40.99 -6.58 17.26
CA GLU A 185 -40.76 -5.20 17.74
C GLU A 185 -41.25 -4.15 16.74
N ASN A 186 -41.10 -4.44 15.44
CA ASN A 186 -41.56 -3.60 14.32
C ASN A 186 -42.85 -4.12 13.65
N GLY A 187 -43.60 -4.98 14.33
CA GLY A 187 -44.87 -5.52 13.84
C GLY A 187 -45.97 -5.54 14.90
N MET A 188 -47.01 -6.34 14.63
CA MET A 188 -48.05 -6.73 15.58
C MET A 188 -48.32 -8.23 15.45
N LEU A 189 -48.39 -8.95 16.56
CA LEU A 189 -48.86 -10.34 16.57
C LEU A 189 -50.34 -10.41 16.18
N LYS A 190 -50.67 -11.34 15.29
CA LYS A 190 -52.04 -11.58 14.83
C LYS A 190 -52.76 -12.49 15.83
N ASN A 191 -53.65 -11.94 16.64
CA ASN A 191 -54.36 -12.71 17.67
C ASN A 191 -55.22 -13.84 17.06
N ASN A 192 -54.96 -15.07 17.51
CA ASN A 192 -55.70 -16.32 17.24
C ASN A 192 -55.78 -16.79 15.78
N THR A 193 -54.82 -17.63 15.36
CA THR A 193 -54.98 -19.04 14.91
C THR A 193 -53.67 -19.50 14.25
N ASP A 194 -52.93 -20.43 14.87
CA ASP A 194 -51.83 -21.30 14.36
C ASP A 194 -50.89 -20.81 13.22
N ASP A 195 -50.79 -19.50 13.01
CA ASP A 195 -50.06 -18.84 11.93
C ASP A 195 -49.39 -17.60 12.53
N GLU A 196 -48.27 -17.81 13.24
CA GLU A 196 -47.53 -16.82 14.04
C GLU A 196 -46.75 -15.78 13.19
N ARG A 197 -47.30 -15.37 12.04
CA ARG A 197 -46.70 -14.33 11.20
C ARG A 197 -46.97 -12.95 11.78
N CYS A 198 -45.91 -12.21 12.10
CA CYS A 198 -46.01 -10.81 12.50
C CYS A 198 -46.64 -10.00 11.35
N LEU A 199 -47.66 -9.18 11.66
CA LEU A 199 -48.14 -8.17 10.71
C LEU A 199 -47.22 -6.96 10.82
N CYS A 200 -46.35 -6.77 9.83
CA CYS A 200 -45.35 -5.70 9.87
C CYS A 200 -45.97 -4.32 9.79
N LYS A 201 -45.40 -3.40 10.57
CA LYS A 201 -45.65 -1.96 10.39
C LYS A 201 -45.15 -1.58 9.00
N VAL A 202 -45.80 -0.60 8.37
CA VAL A 202 -45.41 -0.12 7.04
C VAL A 202 -43.92 0.25 7.06
N GLY A 203 -43.17 -0.19 6.05
CA GLY A 203 -41.71 -0.04 5.97
C GLY A 203 -40.92 -1.27 6.40
N TYR A 204 -41.55 -2.29 6.99
CA TYR A 204 -40.86 -3.53 7.41
C TYR A 204 -41.37 -4.78 6.68
N THR A 205 -40.47 -5.74 6.53
CA THR A 205 -40.70 -7.08 5.97
C THR A 205 -39.90 -8.13 6.75
N GLY A 206 -39.95 -9.39 6.34
CA GLY A 206 -39.44 -10.54 7.12
C GLY A 206 -40.50 -11.14 8.04
N GLN A 207 -40.24 -12.33 8.56
CA GLN A 207 -41.24 -13.09 9.33
C GLN A 207 -41.46 -12.53 10.75
N CYS A 208 -40.43 -11.88 11.30
CA CYS A 208 -40.47 -11.15 12.58
C CYS A 208 -40.57 -9.61 12.41
N CYS A 209 -40.65 -9.11 11.16
CA CYS A 209 -40.53 -7.69 10.81
C CYS A 209 -39.14 -7.08 11.12
N GLU A 210 -38.12 -7.92 11.04
CA GLU A 210 -36.71 -7.63 11.32
C GLU A 210 -35.99 -6.89 10.18
N VAL A 211 -36.52 -6.95 8.95
CA VAL A 211 -35.94 -6.34 7.76
C VAL A 211 -36.64 -5.02 7.47
N ASN A 212 -35.90 -3.90 7.50
CA ASN A 212 -36.40 -2.66 6.90
C ASN A 212 -36.47 -2.86 5.38
N ILE A 213 -37.59 -2.49 4.76
CA ILE A 213 -37.73 -2.50 3.30
C ILE A 213 -36.87 -1.38 2.77
N ASP A 214 -35.90 -1.70 1.92
CA ASP A 214 -35.07 -0.72 1.22
C ASP A 214 -35.94 0.16 0.31
N ASP A 215 -36.34 1.32 0.84
CA ASP A 215 -37.13 2.34 0.18
C ASP A 215 -36.27 3.13 -0.85
N CYS A 216 -34.94 2.91 -0.84
CA CYS A 216 -34.01 3.50 -1.79
C CYS A 216 -33.94 2.78 -3.16
N LEU A 217 -34.40 1.52 -3.27
CA LEU A 217 -34.39 0.74 -4.53
C LEU A 217 -35.04 1.43 -5.74
N HIS A 218 -35.94 2.40 -5.53
CA HIS A 218 -36.55 3.23 -6.58
C HIS A 218 -36.62 4.72 -6.21
N HIS A 219 -35.61 5.24 -5.49
CA HIS A 219 -35.62 6.61 -4.97
C HIS A 219 -35.68 7.70 -6.05
N GLN A 220 -36.23 8.85 -5.69
CA GLN A 220 -36.27 10.05 -6.54
C GLN A 220 -35.14 11.06 -6.25
N CYS A 221 -34.16 10.72 -5.39
CA CYS A 221 -33.01 11.57 -5.09
C CYS A 221 -32.27 12.02 -6.36
N GLN A 222 -32.05 13.33 -6.49
CA GLN A 222 -31.43 13.97 -7.64
C GLN A 222 -30.02 14.47 -7.29
N HIS A 223 -29.24 14.84 -8.32
CA HIS A 223 -27.94 15.49 -8.18
C HIS A 223 -26.92 14.72 -7.32
N ASP A 224 -26.88 13.39 -7.51
CA ASP A 224 -25.98 12.46 -6.80
C ASP A 224 -26.10 12.59 -5.26
N ALA A 225 -27.29 12.95 -4.79
CA ALA A 225 -27.65 12.90 -3.38
C ALA A 225 -27.73 11.45 -2.90
N ILE A 226 -27.17 11.18 -1.73
CA ILE A 226 -27.18 9.85 -1.13
C ILE A 226 -28.59 9.59 -0.63
N CYS A 227 -29.25 8.55 -1.15
CA CYS A 227 -30.48 8.07 -0.57
C CYS A 227 -30.17 7.39 0.76
N ILE A 228 -30.79 7.90 1.83
CA ILE A 228 -30.79 7.29 3.15
C ILE A 228 -32.12 6.58 3.29
N ASP A 229 -32.03 5.26 3.44
CA ASP A 229 -33.16 4.40 3.76
C ASP A 229 -33.73 4.78 5.13
N GLU A 230 -35.04 5.00 5.21
CA GLU A 230 -35.78 5.24 6.44
C GLU A 230 -36.92 4.22 6.55
N ILE A 231 -37.85 4.41 7.47
CA ILE A 231 -38.98 3.48 7.66
C ILE A 231 -40.15 3.94 6.78
N ALA A 232 -40.50 3.16 5.75
CA ALA A 232 -41.58 3.45 4.80
C ALA A 232 -41.38 4.76 3.99
N ASN A 233 -40.14 5.21 3.89
CA ASN A 233 -39.72 6.46 3.29
C ASN A 233 -38.20 6.41 3.07
N TYR A 234 -37.70 7.35 2.28
CA TYR A 234 -36.28 7.68 2.24
C TYR A 234 -36.09 9.19 2.34
N THR A 235 -34.92 9.62 2.81
CA THR A 235 -34.46 11.00 2.67
C THR A 235 -33.24 11.08 1.77
N CYS A 236 -33.14 12.17 1.03
CA CYS A 236 -32.00 12.41 0.15
C CYS A 236 -31.03 13.34 0.85
N GLN A 237 -29.83 12.85 1.18
CA GLN A 237 -28.76 13.68 1.71
C GLN A 237 -28.11 14.45 0.55
N CYS A 238 -28.44 15.74 0.46
CA CYS A 238 -28.04 16.57 -0.66
C CYS A 238 -26.54 16.91 -0.63
N SER A 239 -25.90 16.68 -1.77
CA SER A 239 -24.49 17.02 -1.99
C SER A 239 -24.33 18.52 -2.29
N GLY A 240 -23.18 19.12 -1.96
CA GLY A 240 -22.83 20.48 -2.37
C GLY A 240 -23.83 21.57 -1.94
N ASN A 241 -24.36 22.32 -2.91
CA ASN A 241 -25.31 23.41 -2.69
C ASN A 241 -26.78 22.97 -2.89
N TYR A 242 -27.04 21.68 -3.11
CA TYR A 242 -28.39 21.21 -3.41
C TYR A 242 -29.26 21.10 -2.15
N HIS A 243 -30.57 21.29 -2.28
CA HIS A 243 -31.55 21.12 -1.19
C HIS A 243 -32.94 20.73 -1.73
N GLY A 244 -33.95 20.61 -0.86
CA GLY A 244 -35.26 20.05 -1.20
C GLY A 244 -35.39 18.60 -0.71
N ARG A 245 -36.59 18.01 -0.77
CA ARG A 245 -36.83 16.64 -0.25
C ARG A 245 -36.06 15.58 -1.02
N TYR A 246 -35.89 15.82 -2.32
CA TYR A 246 -35.20 14.96 -3.27
C TYR A 246 -33.93 15.62 -3.82
N CYS A 247 -33.43 16.66 -3.14
CA CYS A 247 -32.27 17.46 -3.54
C CYS A 247 -32.44 18.14 -4.91
N GLU A 248 -33.66 18.50 -5.25
CA GLU A 248 -34.08 19.06 -6.53
C GLU A 248 -33.70 20.55 -6.74
N ASP A 249 -33.44 21.30 -5.66
CA ASP A 249 -33.14 22.74 -5.66
C ASP A 249 -31.63 23.03 -5.53
N VAL A 250 -31.19 24.27 -5.85
CA VAL A 250 -29.79 24.73 -5.75
C VAL A 250 -29.67 26.09 -5.06
N LEU A 251 -28.81 26.20 -4.05
CA LEU A 251 -28.31 27.47 -3.52
C LEU A 251 -27.23 28.06 -4.45
N LEU A 252 -27.63 28.99 -5.33
CA LEU A 252 -26.70 29.83 -6.08
C LEU A 252 -26.23 31.00 -5.20
N VAL A 253 -24.94 31.01 -4.84
CA VAL A 253 -24.28 32.19 -4.27
C VAL A 253 -23.65 33.00 -5.40
N GLU A 254 -24.34 34.03 -5.87
CA GLU A 254 -23.78 34.94 -6.88
C GLU A 254 -22.73 35.86 -6.26
N HIS A 255 -21.48 35.73 -6.70
CA HIS A 255 -20.48 36.78 -6.54
C HIS A 255 -20.72 37.87 -7.59
N ASN A 256 -21.21 39.04 -7.18
CA ASN A 256 -21.13 40.26 -7.99
C ASN A 256 -20.70 41.46 -7.14
N GLN A 257 -19.59 42.09 -7.51
CA GLN A 257 -19.17 43.39 -6.99
C GLN A 257 -19.79 44.50 -7.85
N THR A 258 -20.73 45.27 -7.33
CA THR A 258 -20.69 46.76 -7.33
C THR A 258 -21.91 47.40 -6.65
N ALA A 259 -21.60 48.43 -5.85
CA ALA A 259 -22.41 49.55 -5.37
C ALA A 259 -23.97 49.51 -5.34
N ALA A 260 -24.47 49.77 -4.12
CA ALA A 260 -25.51 50.76 -3.78
C ALA A 260 -27.02 50.40 -3.80
N VAL A 261 -27.54 50.26 -2.57
CA VAL A 261 -28.75 50.93 -2.01
C VAL A 261 -30.15 50.32 -2.24
N HIS A 262 -30.78 50.06 -1.08
CA HIS A 262 -32.21 49.93 -0.73
C HIS A 262 -33.05 48.65 -1.01
N ASN A 263 -33.47 48.08 0.13
CA ASN A 263 -34.82 47.58 0.48
C ASN A 263 -35.32 46.23 -0.07
N TYR A 264 -35.46 45.29 0.87
CA TYR A 264 -36.67 44.50 1.15
C TYR A 264 -37.79 44.57 0.10
N ASN A 265 -38.09 43.43 -0.54
CA ASN A 265 -39.31 42.68 -0.23
C ASN A 265 -39.32 41.28 -0.87
N VAL A 266 -40.09 40.38 -0.25
CA VAL A 266 -40.24 38.97 -0.63
C VAL A 266 -41.52 38.82 -1.46
N GLU A 267 -41.45 38.15 -2.63
CA GLU A 267 -42.31 37.00 -3.02
C GLU A 267 -42.23 36.66 -4.52
N LYS A 268 -42.14 35.33 -4.79
CA LYS A 268 -42.69 34.57 -5.94
C LYS A 268 -42.43 35.07 -7.38
N ASN A 269 -41.73 34.24 -8.18
CA ASN A 269 -42.35 33.59 -9.35
C ASN A 269 -41.48 32.50 -10.04
N ILE A 270 -42.03 31.28 -10.07
CA ILE A 270 -42.07 30.33 -11.21
C ILE A 270 -40.82 30.26 -12.13
N TYR A 271 -39.96 29.26 -11.91
CA TYR A 271 -38.88 28.92 -12.86
C TYR A 271 -39.35 27.91 -13.93
N LYS A 272 -39.17 28.29 -15.21
CA LYS A 272 -39.30 27.36 -16.35
C LYS A 272 -38.08 26.45 -16.44
N LYS A 273 -38.34 25.14 -16.39
CA LYS A 273 -37.38 24.03 -16.42
C LYS A 273 -36.54 24.03 -17.71
N LYS A 274 -35.21 23.91 -17.60
CA LYS A 274 -34.30 23.53 -18.69
C LYS A 274 -33.36 22.43 -18.18
N SER A 275 -33.38 21.28 -18.82
CA SER A 275 -32.74 20.03 -18.35
C SER A 275 -31.22 20.00 -18.57
N SER A 276 -30.49 19.37 -17.64
CA SER A 276 -29.06 19.02 -17.75
C SER A 276 -28.82 17.54 -17.43
N ARG A 277 -27.86 16.91 -18.13
CA ARG A 277 -27.51 15.48 -18.03
C ARG A 277 -26.82 15.11 -16.71
N SER A 278 -26.96 13.84 -16.29
CA SER A 278 -26.11 13.23 -15.26
C SER A 278 -24.66 13.07 -15.73
N ASN A 279 -23.73 12.96 -14.77
CA ASN A 279 -22.29 13.00 -15.04
C ASN A 279 -21.57 11.86 -14.32
N THR A 280 -21.39 10.72 -15.00
CA THR A 280 -20.76 9.48 -14.50
C THR A 280 -19.23 9.58 -14.33
N ASN A 281 -18.74 10.72 -13.85
CA ASN A 281 -17.35 11.16 -13.97
C ASN A 281 -16.62 11.15 -12.63
N CYS A 282 -16.45 9.97 -12.03
CA CYS A 282 -15.68 9.81 -10.80
C CYS A 282 -14.19 10.18 -10.99
N MET A 283 -13.55 10.65 -9.93
CA MET A 283 -12.14 11.06 -9.93
C MET A 283 -11.34 10.12 -9.05
N SER A 284 -10.73 9.08 -9.64
CA SER A 284 -9.77 8.25 -8.90
C SER A 284 -8.46 9.00 -8.63
N LEU A 285 -7.68 8.53 -7.67
CA LEU A 285 -6.37 9.08 -7.32
C LEU A 285 -5.42 9.05 -8.51
N THR A 286 -5.35 7.94 -9.24
CA THR A 286 -4.53 7.82 -10.46
C THR A 286 -4.92 8.89 -11.49
N ARG A 287 -6.23 9.09 -11.70
CA ARG A 287 -6.75 10.14 -12.60
C ARG A 287 -6.44 11.55 -12.08
N PHE A 288 -6.53 11.78 -10.77
CA PHE A 288 -6.19 13.05 -10.15
C PHE A 288 -4.70 13.39 -10.33
N VAL A 289 -3.80 12.46 -10.03
CA VAL A 289 -2.35 12.67 -10.16
C VAL A 289 -1.96 12.87 -11.64
N LEU A 290 -2.56 12.13 -12.58
CA LEU A 290 -2.40 12.37 -14.02
C LEU A 290 -2.89 13.76 -14.45
N ASN A 291 -4.01 14.24 -13.90
CA ASN A 291 -4.53 15.58 -14.19
C ASN A 291 -3.62 16.68 -13.62
N GLU A 292 -3.03 16.50 -12.44
CA GLU A 292 -2.02 17.43 -11.90
C GLU A 292 -0.71 17.37 -12.70
N GLN A 293 -0.25 16.19 -13.11
CA GLN A 293 0.93 16.02 -13.96
C GLN A 293 0.80 16.84 -15.27
N ARG A 294 -0.37 16.79 -15.92
CA ARG A 294 -0.66 17.55 -17.16
C ARG A 294 -0.56 19.06 -17.00
N LYS A 295 -0.66 19.60 -15.78
CA LYS A 295 -0.49 21.03 -15.49
C LYS A 295 0.98 21.46 -15.32
N VAL A 296 1.92 20.52 -15.32
CA VAL A 296 3.35 20.77 -15.07
C VAL A 296 4.17 20.47 -16.34
N PRO A 297 4.63 21.49 -17.08
CA PRO A 297 5.51 21.29 -18.23
C PRO A 297 6.78 20.51 -17.86
N GLY A 298 7.13 19.51 -18.67
CA GLY A 298 8.30 18.66 -18.43
C GLY A 298 8.14 17.57 -17.35
N ALA A 299 6.93 17.34 -16.83
CA ALA A 299 6.68 16.25 -15.89
C ALA A 299 6.71 14.87 -16.60
N THR A 300 7.72 14.07 -16.26
CA THR A 300 8.06 12.79 -16.92
C THR A 300 7.09 11.63 -16.65
N GLY A 301 6.30 11.71 -15.58
CA GLY A 301 5.41 10.62 -15.13
C GLY A 301 5.91 9.88 -13.89
N ASP A 302 7.19 10.01 -13.52
CA ASP A 302 7.80 9.27 -12.40
C ASP A 302 7.03 9.46 -11.08
N PHE A 303 6.52 10.66 -10.81
CA PHE A 303 5.71 10.90 -9.60
C PHE A 303 4.39 10.12 -9.61
N THR A 304 3.78 9.96 -10.79
CA THR A 304 2.55 9.16 -10.97
C THR A 304 2.85 7.68 -10.76
N THR A 305 3.96 7.17 -11.32
CA THR A 305 4.41 5.79 -11.08
C THR A 305 4.72 5.54 -9.60
N LEU A 306 5.39 6.48 -8.93
CA LEU A 306 5.63 6.44 -7.48
C LEU A 306 4.33 6.38 -6.69
N MET A 307 3.37 7.27 -6.99
CA MET A 307 2.10 7.30 -6.29
C MET A 307 1.30 6.02 -6.52
N ASN A 308 1.29 5.47 -7.73
CA ASN A 308 0.65 4.18 -8.02
C ASN A 308 1.26 3.06 -7.17
N ALA A 309 2.59 2.97 -7.09
CA ALA A 309 3.28 1.99 -6.26
C ALA A 309 2.92 2.11 -4.76
N ILE A 310 2.88 3.35 -4.22
CA ILE A 310 2.41 3.61 -2.85
C ILE A 310 0.96 3.17 -2.68
N THR A 311 0.06 3.48 -3.62
CA THR A 311 -1.35 3.06 -3.51
C THR A 311 -1.52 1.55 -3.59
N THR A 312 -0.71 0.83 -4.37
CA THR A 312 -0.71 -0.64 -4.39
C THR A 312 -0.29 -1.21 -3.04
N ALA A 313 0.82 -0.72 -2.47
CA ALA A 313 1.26 -1.13 -1.14
C ALA A 313 0.18 -0.86 -0.08
N VAL A 314 -0.40 0.34 -0.08
CA VAL A 314 -1.50 0.71 0.83
C VAL A 314 -2.72 -0.20 0.66
N LYS A 315 -3.12 -0.59 -0.55
CA LYS A 315 -4.23 -1.55 -0.76
C LYS A 315 -3.92 -2.92 -0.18
N CYS A 316 -2.69 -3.43 -0.37
CA CYS A 316 -2.26 -4.69 0.20
C CYS A 316 -2.25 -4.66 1.74
N ILE A 317 -1.67 -3.61 2.35
CA ILE A 317 -1.66 -3.41 3.81
C ILE A 317 -3.09 -3.28 4.34
N SER A 318 -3.94 -2.50 3.67
CA SER A 318 -5.35 -2.31 4.01
C SER A 318 -6.16 -3.62 3.98
N SER A 319 -5.84 -4.55 3.07
CA SER A 319 -6.42 -5.90 3.02
C SER A 319 -5.89 -6.79 4.17
N ALA A 320 -4.60 -6.69 4.49
CA ALA A 320 -3.98 -7.43 5.60
C ALA A 320 -4.52 -6.98 6.96
N VAL A 321 -4.60 -5.66 7.23
CA VAL A 321 -5.13 -5.08 8.47
C VAL A 321 -6.57 -5.55 8.75
N ARG A 322 -7.45 -5.54 7.72
CA ARG A 322 -8.84 -6.01 7.87
C ARG A 322 -8.97 -7.50 8.21
N LYS A 323 -7.97 -8.31 7.89
CA LYS A 323 -7.98 -9.77 8.08
C LYS A 323 -7.00 -10.24 9.14
N ALA A 324 -6.35 -9.33 9.87
CA ALA A 324 -5.18 -9.65 10.69
C ALA A 324 -5.46 -10.73 11.74
N GLY A 325 -6.63 -10.70 12.41
CA GLY A 325 -7.03 -11.74 13.35
C GLY A 325 -7.42 -13.08 12.72
N MET A 326 -7.98 -13.07 11.50
CA MET A 326 -8.34 -14.29 10.78
C MET A 326 -7.12 -14.99 10.16
N ALA A 327 -6.14 -14.21 9.73
CA ALA A 327 -4.90 -14.68 9.13
C ALA A 327 -3.77 -14.89 10.16
N ASN A 328 -4.09 -14.89 11.46
CA ASN A 328 -3.14 -15.03 12.58
C ASN A 328 -1.96 -14.03 12.57
N LEU A 329 -2.11 -12.85 11.94
CA LEU A 329 -1.05 -11.83 11.81
C LEU A 329 -0.80 -11.03 13.11
N TYR A 330 -1.53 -11.35 14.18
CA TYR A 330 -1.30 -10.85 15.55
C TYR A 330 -0.25 -11.71 16.28
N GLY A 331 0.60 -11.08 17.11
CA GLY A 331 1.41 -11.80 18.09
C GLY A 331 2.91 -11.47 18.12
N MET A 332 3.62 -12.21 18.99
CA MET A 332 5.07 -12.12 19.15
C MET A 332 5.77 -13.21 18.31
N MET A 333 6.98 -12.89 17.83
CA MET A 333 7.81 -13.77 17.01
C MET A 333 7.98 -15.15 17.66
N GLY A 334 7.58 -16.23 16.97
CA GLY A 334 7.74 -17.61 17.44
C GLY A 334 6.48 -18.49 17.45
N THR A 335 5.31 -18.00 17.03
CA THR A 335 4.12 -18.84 16.82
C THR A 335 4.18 -19.50 15.44
N THR A 336 4.74 -20.69 15.38
CA THR A 336 4.65 -21.58 14.21
C THR A 336 3.19 -21.98 14.00
N ASN A 337 2.68 -21.94 12.76
CA ASN A 337 1.34 -22.44 12.47
C ASN A 337 1.31 -23.99 12.58
N VAL A 338 0.11 -24.60 12.57
CA VAL A 338 -0.06 -26.07 12.62
C VAL A 338 0.56 -26.82 11.42
N GLN A 339 1.04 -26.10 10.40
CA GLN A 339 1.68 -26.62 9.20
C GLN A 339 3.21 -26.44 9.20
N GLY A 340 3.79 -25.82 10.24
CA GLY A 340 5.24 -25.68 10.40
C GLY A 340 5.86 -24.37 9.91
N GLU A 341 5.05 -23.41 9.44
CA GLU A 341 5.52 -22.13 8.89
C GLU A 341 5.59 -21.02 9.95
N GLU A 342 6.54 -20.08 9.78
CA GLU A 342 6.63 -18.88 10.60
C GLU A 342 5.62 -17.81 10.16
N VAL A 343 4.69 -17.43 11.04
CA VAL A 343 3.72 -16.38 10.73
C VAL A 343 4.38 -14.99 10.83
N LYS A 344 4.39 -14.25 9.71
CA LYS A 344 4.92 -12.88 9.68
C LYS A 344 4.01 -11.90 10.41
N LYS A 345 4.61 -11.05 11.26
CA LYS A 345 3.91 -9.90 11.84
C LYS A 345 3.50 -8.91 10.76
N ILE A 346 2.39 -8.22 11.01
CA ILE A 346 1.87 -7.17 10.12
C ILE A 346 2.82 -5.96 9.94
N ASP A 347 3.66 -5.63 10.93
CA ASP A 347 4.71 -4.60 10.81
C ASP A 347 5.77 -5.00 9.76
N VAL A 348 6.20 -6.27 9.80
CA VAL A 348 7.17 -6.83 8.84
C VAL A 348 6.56 -6.90 7.44
N LEU A 349 5.32 -7.38 7.34
CA LEU A 349 4.58 -7.47 6.08
C LEU A 349 4.37 -6.10 5.43
N SER A 350 3.93 -5.10 6.20
CA SER A 350 3.71 -3.74 5.68
C SER A 350 5.00 -3.06 5.25
N ASN A 351 6.09 -3.29 5.98
CA ASN A 351 7.42 -2.83 5.57
C ASN A 351 7.90 -3.49 4.27
N GLU A 352 7.82 -4.82 4.16
CA GLU A 352 8.17 -5.56 2.94
C GLU A 352 7.34 -5.10 1.73
N LEU A 353 6.03 -4.93 1.89
CA LEU A 353 5.14 -4.42 0.84
C LEU A 353 5.56 -3.03 0.35
N MET A 354 5.83 -2.09 1.27
CA MET A 354 6.31 -0.76 0.93
C MET A 354 7.65 -0.81 0.19
N ILE A 355 8.65 -1.53 0.72
CA ILE A 355 9.98 -1.65 0.12
C ILE A 355 9.89 -2.25 -1.30
N ASN A 356 9.12 -3.31 -1.48
CA ASN A 356 9.02 -4.03 -2.75
C ASN A 356 8.33 -3.18 -3.82
N GLN A 357 7.20 -2.54 -3.51
CA GLN A 357 6.48 -1.66 -4.45
C GLN A 357 7.30 -0.40 -4.79
N LEU A 358 7.94 0.23 -3.81
CA LEU A 358 8.80 1.40 -4.05
C LEU A 358 10.03 1.03 -4.88
N SER A 359 10.66 -0.11 -4.62
CA SER A 359 11.82 -0.62 -5.39
C SER A 359 11.46 -1.02 -6.82
N SER A 360 10.26 -1.57 -7.05
CA SER A 360 9.77 -1.94 -8.38
C SER A 360 9.20 -0.76 -9.18
N SER A 361 9.00 0.41 -8.56
CA SER A 361 8.52 1.61 -9.24
C SER A 361 9.51 2.22 -10.25
N PHE A 362 10.81 1.87 -10.17
CA PHE A 362 11.92 2.52 -10.90
C PHE A 362 12.07 4.04 -10.64
N THR A 363 11.41 4.57 -9.60
CA THR A 363 11.33 6.04 -9.37
C THR A 363 12.09 6.51 -8.12
N VAL A 364 12.49 5.56 -7.27
CA VAL A 364 13.12 5.81 -5.97
C VAL A 364 14.61 5.43 -6.02
N CYS A 365 15.49 6.21 -5.39
CA CYS A 365 16.91 5.85 -5.23
C CYS A 365 17.26 5.36 -3.83
N ALA A 366 16.57 5.84 -2.80
CA ALA A 366 16.79 5.45 -1.41
C ALA A 366 15.49 5.54 -0.58
N MET A 367 15.40 4.71 0.46
CA MET A 367 14.26 4.67 1.38
C MET A 367 14.71 4.68 2.84
N VAL A 368 13.86 5.23 3.72
CA VAL A 368 13.96 5.09 5.18
C VAL A 368 12.63 4.56 5.69
N SER A 369 12.68 3.50 6.49
CA SER A 369 11.54 2.92 7.20
C SER A 369 11.73 3.06 8.71
N GLU A 370 10.66 3.05 9.51
CA GLU A 370 10.77 2.83 10.95
C GLU A 370 11.46 1.49 11.28
N GLU A 371 11.14 0.45 10.49
CA GLU A 371 11.53 -0.94 10.73
C GLU A 371 12.96 -1.27 10.24
N ASN A 372 13.67 -0.33 9.62
CA ASN A 372 15.02 -0.52 9.09
C ASN A 372 16.02 0.44 9.73
N ALA A 373 16.94 -0.10 10.53
CA ALA A 373 17.99 0.67 11.23
C ALA A 373 18.99 1.41 10.30
N ASN A 374 18.97 1.13 9.00
CA ASN A 374 19.84 1.72 7.98
C ASN A 374 19.00 2.15 6.77
N VAL A 375 19.52 3.11 6.01
CA VAL A 375 18.94 3.51 4.72
C VAL A 375 18.94 2.32 3.75
N ILE A 376 17.83 2.14 3.04
CA ILE A 376 17.69 1.11 2.00
C ILE A 376 18.00 1.76 0.66
N GLU A 377 19.19 1.53 0.12
CA GLU A 377 19.58 2.00 -1.21
C GLU A 377 18.99 1.08 -2.29
N VAL A 378 18.28 1.67 -3.26
CA VAL A 378 17.72 0.93 -4.40
C VAL A 378 18.85 0.56 -5.35
N SER A 379 18.85 -0.68 -5.87
CA SER A 379 19.89 -1.15 -6.80
C SER A 379 20.00 -0.25 -8.04
N LYS A 380 21.21 0.01 -8.54
CA LYS A 380 21.49 0.96 -9.65
C LYS A 380 20.61 0.78 -10.90
N LYS A 381 20.16 -0.45 -11.20
CA LYS A 381 19.28 -0.76 -12.33
C LYS A 381 17.82 -0.30 -12.15
N LYS A 382 17.40 -0.01 -10.91
CA LYS A 382 16.04 0.38 -10.51
C LYS A 382 15.98 1.79 -9.88
N GLN A 383 17.08 2.55 -9.88
CA GLN A 383 17.13 3.87 -9.27
C GLN A 383 16.37 4.92 -10.08
N GLY A 384 15.53 5.71 -9.39
CA GLY A 384 14.98 6.97 -9.91
C GLY A 384 15.47 8.20 -9.13
N LYS A 385 14.65 9.25 -9.08
CA LYS A 385 15.02 10.58 -8.54
C LYS A 385 14.42 10.94 -7.18
N TYR A 386 13.56 10.07 -6.63
CA TYR A 386 12.89 10.30 -5.36
C TYR A 386 13.56 9.55 -4.21
N ILE A 387 13.40 10.09 -3.00
CA ILE A 387 13.78 9.46 -1.75
C ILE A 387 12.49 9.40 -0.91
N VAL A 388 12.15 8.22 -0.41
CA VAL A 388 10.88 8.01 0.31
C VAL A 388 11.16 7.65 1.76
N VAL A 389 10.62 8.43 2.68
CA VAL A 389 10.68 8.17 4.12
C VAL A 389 9.30 7.73 4.56
N PHE A 390 9.15 6.62 5.28
CA PHE A 390 7.84 6.11 5.66
C PHE A 390 7.84 5.42 7.02
N ASP A 391 6.70 5.51 7.70
CA ASP A 391 6.29 4.59 8.74
C ASP A 391 5.33 3.59 8.07
N PRO A 392 5.69 2.30 7.96
CA PRO A 392 4.83 1.33 7.29
C PRO A 392 3.52 1.11 8.06
N LEU A 393 3.51 1.27 9.40
CA LEU A 393 2.36 0.95 10.24
C LEU A 393 2.34 1.70 11.60
N ASP A 394 2.08 3.01 11.56
CA ASP A 394 1.81 3.83 12.74
C ASP A 394 0.67 3.24 13.58
N GLY A 395 0.90 3.25 14.90
CA GLY A 395 -0.06 2.75 15.86
C GLY A 395 -0.12 1.23 15.96
N SER A 396 0.87 0.50 15.44
CA SER A 396 0.97 -0.97 15.48
C SER A 396 0.62 -1.61 16.84
N SER A 397 0.97 -0.96 17.94
CA SER A 397 0.61 -1.39 19.30
C SER A 397 -0.89 -1.48 19.60
N ASN A 398 -1.75 -0.92 18.73
CA ASN A 398 -3.20 -0.89 18.87
C ASN A 398 -3.92 -1.82 17.87
N ILE A 399 -3.17 -2.63 17.12
CA ILE A 399 -3.71 -3.58 16.13
C ILE A 399 -4.50 -4.70 16.81
N ASP A 400 -3.95 -5.29 17.87
CA ASP A 400 -4.60 -6.38 18.62
C ASP A 400 -5.94 -5.98 19.25
N CYS A 401 -6.17 -4.67 19.48
CA CYS A 401 -7.45 -4.12 19.97
C CYS A 401 -8.32 -3.48 18.87
N CYS A 402 -8.00 -3.72 17.59
CA CYS A 402 -8.76 -3.29 16.42
C CYS A 402 -9.02 -1.76 16.35
N ILE A 403 -8.12 -0.97 16.94
CA ILE A 403 -8.15 0.50 16.82
C ILE A 403 -7.54 0.91 15.48
N SER A 404 -7.93 2.08 14.97
CA SER A 404 -7.38 2.61 13.71
C SER A 404 -5.86 2.80 13.76
N VAL A 405 -5.20 2.33 12.70
CA VAL A 405 -3.75 2.41 12.45
C VAL A 405 -3.50 2.97 11.05
N GLY A 406 -2.26 3.14 10.60
CA GLY A 406 -2.01 3.69 9.26
C GLY A 406 -0.59 3.64 8.76
N THR A 407 -0.38 3.96 7.48
CA THR A 407 0.94 4.12 6.88
C THR A 407 1.21 5.60 6.68
N ILE A 408 2.38 6.13 7.06
CA ILE A 408 2.76 7.54 6.89
C ILE A 408 3.90 7.61 5.88
N PHE A 409 3.91 8.58 4.96
CA PHE A 409 5.00 8.73 4.00
C PHE A 409 5.32 10.18 3.61
N GLY A 410 6.61 10.48 3.47
CA GLY A 410 7.16 11.71 2.90
C GLY A 410 8.01 11.41 1.67
N VAL A 411 7.93 12.26 0.66
CA VAL A 411 8.69 12.14 -0.59
C VAL A 411 9.60 13.36 -0.75
N TYR A 412 10.90 13.10 -0.80
CA TYR A 412 11.93 14.06 -1.18
C TYR A 412 12.37 13.83 -2.62
N ARG A 413 12.94 14.87 -3.24
CA ARG A 413 13.69 14.72 -4.48
C ARG A 413 15.18 14.80 -4.15
N LYS A 414 15.97 13.88 -4.70
CA LYS A 414 17.44 13.92 -4.68
C LYS A 414 17.92 15.18 -5.41
N PHE A 415 18.96 15.84 -4.90
CA PHE A 415 19.48 17.08 -5.50
C PHE A 415 20.88 16.95 -6.08
N SER A 416 21.65 15.92 -5.69
CA SER A 416 22.91 15.59 -6.36
C SER A 416 22.68 14.85 -7.68
N ASP A 417 23.55 15.08 -8.65
CA ASP A 417 23.62 14.28 -9.90
C ASP A 417 24.51 13.03 -9.72
N ASP A 418 25.34 12.99 -8.66
CA ASP A 418 26.28 11.91 -8.32
C ASP A 418 25.58 10.63 -7.78
N ALA A 419 26.31 9.72 -7.14
CA ALA A 419 25.70 8.63 -6.36
C ALA A 419 24.85 9.20 -5.19
N PHE A 420 23.88 8.41 -4.70
CA PHE A 420 23.12 8.78 -3.50
C PHE A 420 24.05 9.05 -2.30
N SER A 421 23.71 10.06 -1.50
CA SER A 421 24.45 10.42 -0.30
C SER A 421 23.51 10.73 0.86
N MET A 422 24.00 10.61 2.10
CA MET A 422 23.24 11.03 3.29
C MET A 422 22.83 12.50 3.26
N ASN A 423 23.56 13.36 2.53
CA ASN A 423 23.19 14.76 2.35
C ASN A 423 21.93 14.94 1.49
N ASP A 424 21.68 14.04 0.53
CA ASP A 424 20.44 14.02 -0.25
C ASP A 424 19.21 13.61 0.57
N LEU A 425 19.42 12.84 1.65
CA LEU A 425 18.36 12.36 2.54
C LEU A 425 18.07 13.32 3.70
N LEU A 426 19.10 13.87 4.35
CA LEU A 426 18.97 14.71 5.55
C LEU A 426 18.58 16.17 5.23
N GLN A 427 17.47 16.30 4.50
CA GLN A 427 16.87 17.57 4.09
C GLN A 427 15.81 18.04 5.11
N PRO A 428 15.64 19.36 5.32
CA PRO A 428 14.51 19.89 6.11
C PRO A 428 13.16 19.53 5.49
N GLY A 429 12.12 19.36 6.32
CA GLY A 429 10.75 19.03 5.87
C GLY A 429 10.20 19.98 4.79
N ARG A 430 10.64 21.25 4.75
CA ARG A 430 10.35 22.22 3.67
C ARG A 430 10.78 21.78 2.26
N LYS A 431 11.63 20.75 2.13
CA LYS A 431 12.13 20.22 0.85
C LYS A 431 11.36 19.00 0.34
N MET A 432 10.39 18.48 1.09
CA MET A 432 9.51 17.44 0.58
C MET A 432 8.70 17.96 -0.62
N VAL A 433 8.60 17.13 -1.66
CA VAL A 433 7.78 17.40 -2.85
C VAL A 433 6.36 16.88 -2.69
N ALA A 434 6.17 15.88 -1.83
CA ALA A 434 4.86 15.36 -1.45
C ALA A 434 4.92 14.72 -0.05
N ALA A 435 3.77 14.63 0.60
CA ALA A 435 3.56 13.89 1.83
C ALA A 435 2.15 13.32 1.86
N GLY A 436 1.96 12.22 2.58
CA GLY A 436 0.66 11.61 2.75
C GLY A 436 0.61 10.62 3.91
N TYR A 437 -0.59 10.12 4.15
CA TYR A 437 -0.80 8.95 5.00
C TYR A 437 -2.01 8.16 4.48
N ALA A 438 -2.04 6.87 4.79
CA ALA A 438 -3.22 6.03 4.67
C ALA A 438 -3.72 5.70 6.07
N LEU A 439 -4.97 6.06 6.38
CA LEU A 439 -5.67 5.67 7.59
C LEU A 439 -6.41 4.36 7.33
N TYR A 440 -6.14 3.34 8.14
CA TYR A 440 -6.88 2.07 8.21
C TYR A 440 -7.89 2.16 9.37
N GLY A 441 -8.95 2.94 9.16
CA GLY A 441 -10.06 3.09 10.11
C GLY A 441 -11.31 2.32 9.66
N SER A 442 -12.49 2.81 10.03
CA SER A 442 -13.79 2.28 9.56
C SER A 442 -13.89 2.23 8.03
N ALA A 443 -13.30 3.22 7.36
CA ALA A 443 -12.95 3.16 5.94
C ALA A 443 -11.44 3.36 5.78
N THR A 444 -10.87 2.95 4.65
CA THR A 444 -9.48 3.30 4.32
C THR A 444 -9.45 4.62 3.55
N VAL A 445 -8.75 5.60 4.10
CA VAL A 445 -8.63 6.95 3.52
C VAL A 445 -7.16 7.28 3.33
N LEU A 446 -6.77 7.56 2.09
CA LEU A 446 -5.44 8.07 1.75
C LEU A 446 -5.52 9.59 1.61
N VAL A 447 -4.77 10.31 2.44
CA VAL A 447 -4.63 11.76 2.39
C VAL A 447 -3.29 12.12 1.76
N LEU A 448 -3.30 13.04 0.79
CA LEU A 448 -2.15 13.39 -0.02
C LEU A 448 -2.01 14.91 -0.18
N THR A 449 -0.77 15.40 -0.11
CA THR A 449 -0.37 16.72 -0.60
C THR A 449 0.84 16.62 -1.52
N SER A 450 0.85 17.42 -2.59
CA SER A 450 1.99 17.69 -3.48
C SER A 450 2.50 19.14 -3.34
N GLY A 451 2.27 19.75 -2.18
CA GLY A 451 2.65 21.14 -1.90
C GLY A 451 1.69 22.20 -2.45
N LYS A 452 0.50 21.80 -2.92
CA LYS A 452 -0.58 22.68 -3.41
C LYS A 452 -1.93 22.32 -2.79
N GLY A 453 -2.02 22.40 -1.47
CA GLY A 453 -3.18 21.95 -0.70
C GLY A 453 -3.22 20.44 -0.48
N VAL A 454 -4.31 19.97 0.11
CA VAL A 454 -4.48 18.58 0.61
C VAL A 454 -5.75 17.98 0.05
N ASN A 455 -5.73 16.71 -0.32
CA ASN A 455 -6.91 15.97 -0.78
C ASN A 455 -6.97 14.59 -0.10
N GLY A 456 -8.17 14.13 0.24
CA GLY A 456 -8.42 12.80 0.77
C GLY A 456 -9.19 11.92 -0.22
N PHE A 457 -8.77 10.68 -0.34
CA PHE A 457 -9.33 9.69 -1.24
C PHE A 457 -9.75 8.47 -0.42
N THR A 458 -10.99 8.02 -0.54
CA THR A 458 -11.47 6.79 0.13
C THR A 458 -11.27 5.61 -0.80
N LEU A 459 -10.74 4.50 -0.28
CA LEU A 459 -10.68 3.23 -0.99
C LEU A 459 -12.09 2.67 -1.11
N ASP A 460 -12.55 2.47 -2.34
CA ASP A 460 -13.66 1.57 -2.64
C ASP A 460 -13.11 0.13 -2.68
N PRO A 461 -13.50 -0.76 -1.74
CA PRO A 461 -12.98 -2.13 -1.71
C PRO A 461 -13.51 -3.02 -2.84
N ALA A 462 -14.65 -2.70 -3.44
CA ALA A 462 -15.30 -3.54 -4.46
C ALA A 462 -14.64 -3.39 -5.84
N VAL A 463 -14.12 -2.20 -6.15
CA VAL A 463 -13.34 -1.95 -7.39
C VAL A 463 -11.84 -1.77 -7.13
N GLY A 464 -11.42 -1.74 -5.87
CA GLY A 464 -10.01 -1.57 -5.50
C GLY A 464 -9.41 -0.22 -5.91
N GLU A 465 -10.19 0.85 -5.97
CA GLU A 465 -9.74 2.19 -6.41
C GLU A 465 -9.91 3.24 -5.32
N PHE A 466 -8.96 4.19 -5.27
CA PHE A 466 -9.03 5.34 -4.37
C PHE A 466 -9.82 6.49 -5.02
N ILE A 467 -11.04 6.74 -4.57
CA ILE A 467 -11.93 7.77 -5.11
C ILE A 467 -11.81 9.07 -4.32
N LEU A 468 -11.70 10.22 -5.00
CA LEU A 468 -11.63 11.54 -4.37
C LEU A 468 -12.93 11.86 -3.62
N THR A 469 -12.88 11.81 -2.28
CA THR A 469 -14.01 12.07 -1.38
C THR A 469 -13.88 13.37 -0.61
N HIS A 470 -12.64 13.83 -0.38
CA HIS A 470 -12.34 15.04 0.39
C HIS A 470 -11.46 16.00 -0.43
N PRO A 471 -12.02 16.73 -1.40
CA PRO A 471 -11.27 17.69 -2.21
C PRO A 471 -10.87 18.92 -1.37
N ASN A 472 -9.62 19.38 -1.55
CA ASN A 472 -9.11 20.63 -1.00
C ASN A 472 -9.35 20.82 0.53
N ILE A 473 -8.97 19.82 1.32
CA ILE A 473 -9.11 19.81 2.79
C ILE A 473 -8.50 21.10 3.38
N ARG A 474 -9.24 21.72 4.29
CA ARG A 474 -8.79 22.85 5.11
C ARG A 474 -9.13 22.62 6.57
N ILE A 475 -8.15 22.79 7.43
CA ILE A 475 -8.35 22.71 8.88
C ILE A 475 -8.99 24.00 9.39
N LYS A 476 -9.85 23.90 10.39
CA LYS A 476 -10.46 25.08 11.01
C LYS A 476 -9.37 25.95 11.67
N PRO A 477 -9.47 27.29 11.67
CA PRO A 477 -8.50 28.16 12.35
C PRO A 477 -8.36 27.87 13.84
N ARG A 478 -9.46 27.48 14.49
CA ARG A 478 -9.59 27.00 15.88
C ARG A 478 -10.59 25.85 15.90
N GLY A 479 -10.36 24.85 16.77
CA GLY A 479 -11.33 23.82 17.11
C GLY A 479 -11.69 23.84 18.59
N ASN A 480 -12.23 22.71 19.05
CA ASN A 480 -12.68 22.48 20.42
C ASN A 480 -12.24 21.11 20.96
N ILE A 481 -11.17 20.55 20.40
CA ILE A 481 -10.63 19.22 20.74
C ILE A 481 -9.16 19.37 21.10
N TYR A 482 -8.72 18.70 22.17
CA TYR A 482 -7.30 18.47 22.43
C TYR A 482 -6.98 16.98 22.45
N SER A 483 -5.78 16.63 21.99
CA SER A 483 -5.33 15.25 21.82
C SER A 483 -3.92 15.04 22.33
N LEU A 484 -3.79 14.48 23.53
CA LEU A 484 -2.54 14.02 24.11
C LEU A 484 -2.75 12.96 25.21
N ASN A 485 -1.70 12.20 25.52
CA ASN A 485 -1.74 11.17 26.57
C ASN A 485 -1.58 11.78 27.98
N GLU A 486 -2.70 12.06 28.64
CA GLU A 486 -2.72 12.67 29.98
C GLU A 486 -2.03 11.86 31.11
N SER A 487 -1.80 10.55 30.94
CA SER A 487 -1.05 9.75 31.93
C SER A 487 0.40 10.24 32.13
N LEU A 488 0.92 11.02 31.17
CA LEU A 488 2.26 11.60 31.20
C LEU A 488 2.34 12.95 31.92
N THR A 489 1.24 13.46 32.50
CA THR A 489 1.18 14.79 33.18
C THR A 489 2.35 15.08 34.11
N LYS A 490 2.79 14.09 34.91
CA LYS A 490 3.92 14.22 35.84
C LYS A 490 5.30 14.41 35.19
N TYR A 491 5.41 14.25 33.87
CA TYR A 491 6.66 14.35 33.10
C TYR A 491 6.65 15.51 32.11
N TRP A 492 5.54 16.25 31.99
CA TRP A 492 5.43 17.39 31.09
C TRP A 492 6.17 18.63 31.62
N ASN A 493 6.48 19.55 30.70
CA ASN A 493 6.91 20.90 31.06
C ASN A 493 5.72 21.74 31.60
N ALA A 494 6.03 22.82 32.32
CA ALA A 494 5.01 23.69 32.92
C ALA A 494 4.01 24.24 31.89
N ALA A 495 4.49 24.65 30.71
CA ALA A 495 3.66 25.19 29.63
C ALA A 495 2.57 24.22 29.16
N THR A 496 2.90 22.93 28.99
CA THR A 496 1.92 21.90 28.62
C THR A 496 0.90 21.68 29.74
N VAL A 497 1.36 21.65 31.01
CA VAL A 497 0.45 21.52 32.16
C VAL A 497 -0.50 22.71 32.27
N GLU A 498 -0.02 23.94 32.08
CA GLU A 498 -0.86 25.15 32.10
C GLU A 498 -1.84 25.19 30.92
N TYR A 499 -1.40 24.85 29.71
CA TYR A 499 -2.26 24.78 28.52
C TYR A 499 -3.37 23.74 28.69
N VAL A 500 -3.05 22.51 29.10
CA VAL A 500 -4.09 21.47 29.31
C VAL A 500 -5.05 21.85 30.44
N LYS A 501 -4.57 22.55 31.48
CA LYS A 501 -5.45 23.09 32.52
C LYS A 501 -6.38 24.18 32.00
N SER A 502 -5.92 25.10 31.12
CA SER A 502 -6.80 26.13 30.55
C SER A 502 -7.88 25.51 29.67
N LYS A 503 -7.54 24.49 28.87
CA LYS A 503 -8.50 23.77 28.01
C LYS A 503 -9.59 22.99 28.76
N LYS A 504 -9.42 22.75 30.06
CA LYS A 504 -10.44 22.11 30.92
C LYS A 504 -11.41 23.09 31.57
N ALA A 505 -11.24 24.41 31.37
CA ALA A 505 -12.13 25.47 31.86
C ALA A 505 -12.48 25.47 33.38
N LEU A 506 -11.69 24.78 34.22
CA LEU A 506 -12.03 24.45 35.62
C LEU A 506 -12.30 25.65 36.55
N ASN A 507 -11.99 26.88 36.11
CA ASN A 507 -12.04 28.11 36.91
C ASN A 507 -12.88 29.23 36.26
N ASN A 508 -13.63 28.96 35.17
CA ASN A 508 -14.48 29.97 34.52
C ASN A 508 -15.78 29.33 34.00
N ASP A 509 -16.89 29.57 34.70
CA ASP A 509 -18.21 29.02 34.38
C ASP A 509 -18.78 29.47 33.02
N ASN A 510 -18.16 30.45 32.35
CA ASN A 510 -18.57 30.93 31.02
C ASN A 510 -17.77 30.32 29.86
N ASP A 511 -16.68 29.58 30.13
CA ASP A 511 -15.85 28.95 29.08
C ASP A 511 -16.24 27.47 28.92
N GLU A 512 -16.63 27.08 27.71
CA GLU A 512 -16.86 25.67 27.38
C GLU A 512 -15.53 24.89 27.32
N PRO A 513 -15.39 23.77 28.04
CA PRO A 513 -14.17 22.97 28.01
C PRO A 513 -13.96 22.28 26.65
N TYR A 514 -12.70 22.16 26.24
CA TYR A 514 -12.35 21.39 25.06
C TYR A 514 -12.55 19.89 25.32
N GLN A 515 -13.01 19.19 24.30
CA GLN A 515 -13.17 17.74 24.36
C GLN A 515 -11.81 17.04 24.29
N ALA A 516 -11.49 16.22 25.29
CA ALA A 516 -10.36 15.30 25.22
C ALA A 516 -10.65 14.17 24.22
N ARG A 517 -9.75 13.92 23.28
CA ARG A 517 -9.75 12.72 22.41
C ARG A 517 -8.32 12.27 22.19
N TYR A 518 -8.00 11.01 22.49
CA TYR A 518 -6.69 10.44 22.23
C TYR A 518 -6.87 8.97 21.85
N VAL A 519 -6.69 8.65 20.57
CA VAL A 519 -6.83 7.30 20.02
C VAL A 519 -5.57 6.48 20.29
N GLY A 520 -4.40 7.13 20.28
CA GLY A 520 -3.12 6.44 20.52
C GLY A 520 -2.40 5.93 19.27
N SER A 521 -2.95 6.22 18.08
CA SER A 521 -2.27 6.19 16.78
C SER A 521 -2.13 7.63 16.29
N MET A 522 -0.94 8.00 15.79
CA MET A 522 -0.71 9.35 15.28
C MET A 522 -1.61 9.64 14.08
N VAL A 523 -1.74 8.70 13.13
CA VAL A 523 -2.55 8.89 11.93
C VAL A 523 -4.01 9.16 12.26
N ALA A 524 -4.59 8.46 13.24
CA ALA A 524 -5.99 8.60 13.61
C ALA A 524 -6.26 9.91 14.36
N ASP A 525 -5.36 10.28 15.29
CA ASP A 525 -5.47 11.53 16.02
C ASP A 525 -5.22 12.75 15.12
N VAL A 526 -4.22 12.70 14.22
CA VAL A 526 -3.95 13.77 13.25
C VAL A 526 -5.06 13.88 12.20
N HIS A 527 -5.62 12.77 11.69
CA HIS A 527 -6.71 12.80 10.73
C HIS A 527 -7.97 13.47 11.30
N ARG A 528 -8.33 13.15 12.55
CA ARG A 528 -9.40 13.84 13.27
C ARG A 528 -9.09 15.33 13.43
N THR A 529 -7.89 15.68 13.86
CA THR A 529 -7.47 17.09 13.99
C THR A 529 -7.54 17.84 12.66
N LEU A 530 -7.19 17.20 11.55
CA LEU A 530 -7.22 17.77 10.20
C LEU A 530 -8.65 18.12 9.75
N LEU A 531 -9.63 17.24 9.98
CA LEU A 531 -11.02 17.44 9.56
C LEU A 531 -11.85 18.27 10.55
N TYR A 532 -11.70 18.03 11.85
CA TYR A 532 -12.56 18.65 12.88
C TYR A 532 -11.96 19.91 13.51
N GLY A 533 -10.65 20.13 13.35
CA GLY A 533 -9.89 21.17 14.05
C GLY A 533 -9.50 20.77 15.46
N GLY A 534 -8.83 21.69 16.15
CA GLY A 534 -8.26 21.49 17.49
C GLY A 534 -6.77 21.20 17.42
N ILE A 535 -6.22 20.55 18.44
CA ILE A 535 -4.76 20.39 18.59
C ILE A 535 -4.35 18.98 19.00
N PHE A 536 -3.29 18.47 18.37
CA PHE A 536 -2.56 17.26 18.76
C PHE A 536 -1.23 17.66 19.41
N LEU A 537 -0.91 17.06 20.56
CA LEU A 537 0.35 17.33 21.27
C LEU A 537 1.07 16.04 21.66
N TYR A 538 2.29 15.92 21.17
CA TYR A 538 3.32 15.00 21.63
C TYR A 538 4.56 15.80 22.10
N PRO A 539 4.46 16.52 23.22
CA PRO A 539 5.52 17.43 23.68
C PRO A 539 6.74 16.66 24.20
N SER A 540 7.84 17.38 24.45
CA SER A 540 8.96 16.86 25.22
C SER A 540 8.53 16.49 26.64
N THR A 541 9.19 15.49 27.20
CA THR A 541 8.96 15.04 28.59
C THR A 541 10.28 14.86 29.30
N THR A 542 10.30 14.86 30.63
CA THR A 542 11.53 14.57 31.40
C THR A 542 12.09 13.17 31.12
N LYS A 543 11.27 12.22 30.65
CA LYS A 543 11.70 10.89 30.17
C LYS A 543 12.21 10.90 28.72
N ASN A 544 11.67 11.76 27.87
CA ASN A 544 12.03 11.88 26.46
C ASN A 544 12.21 13.38 26.13
N PRO A 545 13.38 13.98 26.45
CA PRO A 545 13.60 15.42 26.28
C PRO A 545 13.49 15.87 24.82
N ASN A 546 13.87 15.00 23.89
CA ASN A 546 13.78 15.22 22.45
C ASN A 546 12.45 14.70 21.86
N GLY A 547 11.42 14.47 22.67
CA GLY A 547 10.17 13.84 22.21
C GLY A 547 10.31 12.34 21.89
N LYS A 548 9.21 11.72 21.44
CA LYS A 548 9.16 10.28 21.12
C LYS A 548 9.01 10.00 19.61
N LEU A 549 8.20 10.79 18.91
CA LEU A 549 7.90 10.62 17.49
C LEU A 549 9.13 10.97 16.63
N ARG A 550 9.31 10.28 15.51
CA ARG A 550 10.47 10.43 14.62
C ARG A 550 10.26 11.54 13.61
N LEU A 551 11.33 12.28 13.38
CA LEU A 551 11.35 13.52 12.61
C LEU A 551 11.01 13.27 11.13
N LEU A 552 11.69 12.32 10.49
CA LEU A 552 11.60 12.12 9.04
C LEU A 552 10.26 11.56 8.57
N TYR A 553 9.73 10.54 9.24
CA TYR A 553 8.62 9.73 8.71
C TYR A 553 7.31 9.79 9.52
N GLU A 554 7.32 10.33 10.74
CA GLU A 554 6.09 10.65 11.49
C GLU A 554 5.82 12.17 11.44
N CYS A 555 6.74 12.98 11.97
CA CYS A 555 6.51 14.41 12.21
C CYS A 555 6.50 15.26 10.93
N PHE A 556 7.48 15.10 10.03
CA PHE A 556 7.55 15.88 8.80
C PHE A 556 6.34 15.68 7.88
N PRO A 557 5.91 14.45 7.53
CA PRO A 557 4.77 14.26 6.64
C PRO A 557 3.48 14.87 7.20
N MET A 558 3.21 14.64 8.47
CA MET A 558 2.03 15.18 9.17
C MET A 558 2.07 16.71 9.25
N ALA A 559 3.24 17.30 9.53
CA ALA A 559 3.41 18.75 9.54
C ALA A 559 3.17 19.38 8.15
N MET A 560 3.66 18.75 7.07
CA MET A 560 3.42 19.24 5.70
C MET A 560 1.94 19.21 5.35
N ILE A 561 1.22 18.14 5.69
CA ILE A 561 -0.21 18.01 5.44
C ILE A 561 -0.99 19.07 6.23
N VAL A 562 -0.71 19.24 7.53
CA VAL A 562 -1.39 20.24 8.38
C VAL A 562 -1.16 21.66 7.90
N GLU A 563 0.09 22.05 7.58
CA GLU A 563 0.38 23.39 7.07
C GLU A 563 -0.24 23.63 5.68
N GLN A 564 -0.24 22.64 4.78
CA GLN A 564 -0.90 22.72 3.47
C GLN A 564 -2.44 22.81 3.57
N ALA A 565 -3.02 22.34 4.68
CA ALA A 565 -4.43 22.53 5.02
C ALA A 565 -4.72 23.87 5.71
N GLY A 566 -3.71 24.72 5.95
CA GLY A 566 -3.85 26.03 6.62
C GLY A 566 -3.68 26.00 8.14
N GLY A 567 -3.21 24.89 8.71
CA GLY A 567 -2.87 24.75 10.12
C GLY A 567 -1.46 25.20 10.45
N MET A 568 -0.96 24.75 11.61
CA MET A 568 0.40 25.01 12.06
C MET A 568 1.01 23.76 12.71
N ALA A 569 2.34 23.62 12.60
CA ALA A 569 3.10 22.50 13.17
C ALA A 569 4.43 23.00 13.78
N THR A 570 4.72 22.62 15.03
CA THR A 570 5.83 23.18 15.83
C THR A 570 6.38 22.18 16.85
N THR A 571 7.63 22.37 17.25
CA THR A 571 8.21 21.73 18.46
C THR A 571 7.76 22.40 19.76
N GLY A 572 7.04 23.52 19.67
CA GLY A 572 6.77 24.47 20.74
C GLY A 572 7.69 25.70 20.71
N THR A 573 8.83 25.62 20.01
CA THR A 573 9.76 26.75 19.84
C THR A 573 10.09 27.06 18.39
N THR A 574 10.03 26.06 17.51
CA THR A 574 10.51 26.12 16.12
C THR A 574 9.46 25.48 15.22
N PRO A 575 9.15 26.05 14.04
CA PRO A 575 8.29 25.38 13.06
C PRO A 575 8.87 24.02 12.68
N LEU A 576 8.04 22.97 12.64
CA LEU A 576 8.55 21.60 12.51
C LEU A 576 9.35 21.40 11.23
N LEU A 577 8.81 21.83 10.09
CA LEU A 577 9.41 21.59 8.77
C LEU A 577 10.73 22.33 8.53
N ASP A 578 11.09 23.31 9.37
CA ASP A 578 12.31 24.10 9.26
C ASP A 578 13.51 23.42 9.94
N LEU A 579 13.29 22.37 10.74
CA LEU A 579 14.35 21.57 11.36
C LEU A 579 15.20 20.88 10.29
N LYS A 580 16.52 20.85 10.47
CA LYS A 580 17.43 20.03 9.67
C LYS A 580 17.78 18.74 10.44
N PRO A 581 17.38 17.55 9.94
CA PRO A 581 17.68 16.29 10.61
C PRO A 581 19.18 16.00 10.64
N GLN A 582 19.66 15.43 11.74
CA GLN A 582 21.03 14.97 11.97
C GLN A 582 21.15 13.45 11.83
N SER A 583 20.06 12.70 12.01
CA SER A 583 20.01 11.24 11.81
C SER A 583 18.65 10.79 11.29
N ILE A 584 18.60 9.58 10.72
CA ILE A 584 17.39 9.06 10.05
C ILE A 584 16.26 8.68 11.02
N HIS A 585 16.60 8.35 12.27
CA HIS A 585 15.65 8.04 13.35
C HIS A 585 15.64 9.11 14.44
N GLU A 586 16.03 10.35 14.12
CA GLU A 586 15.96 11.48 15.05
C GLU A 586 14.53 11.66 15.58
N ARG A 587 14.40 11.93 16.88
CA ARG A 587 13.11 12.19 17.54
C ARG A 587 12.93 13.68 17.77
N THR A 588 11.67 14.14 17.72
CA THR A 588 11.32 15.53 18.00
C THR A 588 10.00 15.63 18.79
N PRO A 589 9.79 16.68 19.61
CA PRO A 589 8.47 17.08 20.07
C PRO A 589 7.58 17.49 18.89
N CYS A 590 6.31 17.10 18.89
CA CYS A 590 5.39 17.37 17.80
C CYS A 590 4.09 17.97 18.31
N ILE A 591 3.79 19.22 17.96
CA ILE A 591 2.53 19.89 18.27
C ILE A 591 1.97 20.43 16.95
N LEU A 592 0.77 20.01 16.57
CA LEU A 592 0.16 20.41 15.31
C LEU A 592 -1.36 20.51 15.39
N GLY A 593 -1.95 21.28 14.48
CA GLY A 593 -3.39 21.36 14.30
C GLY A 593 -3.86 22.75 13.87
N SER A 594 -5.05 23.12 14.36
CA SER A 594 -5.68 24.42 14.15
C SER A 594 -4.74 25.55 14.58
N LYS A 595 -4.49 26.49 13.65
CA LYS A 595 -3.46 27.51 13.79
C LYS A 595 -3.56 28.30 15.10
N GLN A 596 -4.74 28.77 15.48
CA GLN A 596 -4.97 29.57 16.69
C GLN A 596 -4.79 28.76 17.98
N ASP A 597 -4.98 27.44 17.95
CA ASP A 597 -4.80 26.58 19.11
C ASP A 597 -3.31 26.28 19.33
N VAL A 598 -2.55 26.13 18.24
CA VAL A 598 -1.10 25.97 18.24
C VAL A 598 -0.39 27.29 18.61
N GLU A 599 -0.85 28.43 18.09
CA GLU A 599 -0.38 29.77 18.49
C GLU A 599 -0.64 30.03 19.99
N GLU A 600 -1.80 29.64 20.51
CA GLU A 600 -2.09 29.70 21.94
C GLU A 600 -1.12 28.82 22.74
N TYR A 601 -0.88 27.57 22.35
CA TYR A 601 0.10 26.71 23.01
C TYR A 601 1.52 27.34 23.02
N ILE A 602 1.96 27.91 21.90
CA ILE A 602 3.26 28.63 21.82
C ILE A 602 3.31 29.81 22.81
N SER A 603 2.19 30.49 23.06
CA SER A 603 2.14 31.57 24.06
C SER A 603 2.40 31.07 25.49
N PHE A 604 1.87 29.90 25.86
CA PHE A 604 2.21 29.24 27.13
C PHE A 604 3.69 28.81 27.18
N VAL A 605 4.23 28.26 26.08
CA VAL A 605 5.66 27.90 26.00
C VAL A 605 6.56 29.12 26.19
N ASN A 606 6.18 30.28 25.65
CA ASN A 606 6.95 31.51 25.83
C ASN A 606 6.76 32.14 27.22
N LYS A 607 5.58 32.02 27.83
CA LYS A 607 5.31 32.46 29.20
C LYS A 607 6.16 31.71 30.23
N CYS A 608 6.26 30.39 30.12
CA CYS A 608 7.00 29.55 31.07
C CYS A 608 8.53 29.43 30.79
N LYS A 609 9.09 30.27 29.90
CA LYS A 609 10.55 30.41 29.70
C LYS A 609 11.20 31.45 30.63
N PHE A 610 10.37 32.23 31.33
CA PHE A 610 10.73 33.25 32.30
C PHE A 610 10.12 32.89 33.67
#